data_AF-A0A4P9WZ47-F1
#
_entry.id   AF-A0A4P9WZ47-F1
#
_cell.length_a   1.000
_cell.length_b   1.000
_cell.length_c   1.000
_cell.angle_alpha   90.00
_cell.angle_beta   90.00
_cell.angle_gamma   90.00
#
_symmetry.space_group_name_H-M   'P 1'
#
loop_
_entity.id
_entity.type
_entity.pdbx_description
1 polymer ?
#
loop_
_entity_poly.entity_id
_entity_poly.type
_entity_poly.pdbx_seq_one_letter_code
_entity_poly.pdbx_strand_id
1 'polypeptide(L)'
;EHLLFLGTAKFPKENEYSAYLQDHSGWSNAYTDSENTNYHFEVDAPAFEGAIDRFAQFFIAPLFDPSCTDRELKAVDSEHKKNLQADAWRLQQVDAELAAPEHPYHKFGTGSSETLKDRVSEDGQTVIPTRDRVMAFYKEYYSANLMRVALVGPQSLDTLESWLTTYFSPIP
;
A
#
# COMPACT_ATOMS: atom_id res chain seq x y z
N GLU A 1 1.02 -0.01 2.96
CA GLU A 1 0.02 0.12 1.89
C GLU A 1 -0.31 1.57 1.55
N HIS A 2 -0.90 2.33 2.48
CA HIS A 2 -1.40 3.71 2.30
C HIS A 2 -0.46 4.66 1.55
N LEU A 3 0.83 4.67 1.90
CA LEU A 3 1.78 5.64 1.35
C LEU A 3 2.01 5.50 -0.16
N LEU A 4 1.65 4.36 -0.79
CA LEU A 4 1.80 4.20 -2.25
C LEU A 4 0.82 5.07 -3.04
N PHE A 5 -0.29 5.49 -2.43
CA PHE A 5 -1.26 6.38 -3.06
C PHE A 5 -0.81 7.84 -3.11
N LEU A 6 0.27 8.20 -2.41
CA LEU A 6 0.66 9.58 -2.10
C LEU A 6 1.84 10.09 -2.94
N GLY A 7 1.84 9.72 -4.22
CA GLY A 7 2.78 10.24 -5.20
C GLY A 7 3.98 9.32 -5.50
N THR A 8 4.42 9.43 -6.75
CA THR A 8 5.49 8.63 -7.33
C THR A 8 6.44 9.54 -8.11
N ALA A 9 7.63 9.06 -8.48
CA ALA A 9 8.61 9.88 -9.21
C ALA A 9 8.05 10.45 -10.52
N LYS A 10 7.26 9.67 -11.26
CA LYS A 10 6.63 10.10 -12.51
C LYS A 10 5.37 10.96 -12.29
N PHE A 11 4.65 10.71 -11.20
CA PHE A 11 3.41 11.41 -10.84
C PHE A 11 3.53 11.94 -9.39
N PRO A 12 4.26 13.06 -9.18
CA PRO A 12 4.68 13.46 -7.83
C PRO A 12 3.61 14.18 -7.02
N LYS A 13 2.55 14.66 -7.65
CA LYS A 13 1.44 15.30 -6.94
C LYS A 13 0.71 14.24 -6.12
N GLU A 14 0.59 14.49 -4.82
CA GLU A 14 0.09 13.53 -3.83
C GLU A 14 -1.24 12.87 -4.23
N ASN A 15 -2.21 13.66 -4.70
CA ASN A 15 -3.53 13.17 -5.09
C ASN A 15 -3.67 12.94 -6.60
N GLU A 16 -2.57 12.85 -7.36
CA GLU A 16 -2.62 12.68 -8.82
C GLU A 16 -3.40 11.42 -9.23
N TYR A 17 -3.16 10.30 -8.56
CA TYR A 17 -3.82 9.04 -8.88
C TYR A 17 -5.32 9.09 -8.56
N SER A 18 -5.67 9.54 -7.35
CA SER A 18 -7.07 9.62 -6.93
C SER A 18 -7.86 10.66 -7.73
N ALA A 19 -7.26 11.80 -8.07
CA ALA A 19 -7.87 12.80 -8.94
C ALA A 19 -8.09 12.26 -10.35
N TYR A 20 -7.09 11.60 -10.94
CA TYR A 20 -7.23 11.00 -12.27
C TYR A 20 -8.40 10.00 -12.33
N LEU A 21 -8.53 9.13 -11.33
CA LEU A 21 -9.64 8.19 -11.28
C LEU A 21 -10.98 8.92 -11.14
N GLN A 22 -11.10 9.87 -10.22
CA GLN A 22 -12.35 10.63 -10.01
C GLN A 22 -12.79 11.40 -11.26
N ASP A 23 -11.85 12.00 -11.99
CA ASP A 23 -12.13 12.74 -13.24
C ASP A 23 -12.59 11.82 -14.39
N HIS A 24 -12.40 10.50 -14.26
CA HIS A 24 -12.75 9.49 -15.26
C HIS A 24 -13.67 8.38 -14.69
N SER A 25 -14.58 8.76 -13.79
CA SER A 25 -15.63 7.90 -13.21
C SER A 25 -15.10 6.66 -12.48
N GLY A 26 -13.86 6.72 -11.98
CA GLY A 26 -13.17 5.63 -11.33
C GLY A 26 -13.01 5.80 -9.82
N TRP A 27 -12.58 4.71 -9.18
CA TRP A 27 -12.14 4.71 -7.79
C TRP A 27 -11.06 3.64 -7.59
N SER A 28 -10.40 3.68 -6.43
CA SER A 28 -9.39 2.70 -6.07
C SER A 28 -9.45 2.41 -4.58
N ASN A 29 -8.91 1.26 -4.21
CA ASN A 29 -8.70 0.88 -2.82
C ASN A 29 -7.60 -0.16 -2.72
N ALA A 30 -7.22 -0.46 -1.50
CA ALA A 30 -6.31 -1.53 -1.19
C ALA A 30 -6.67 -2.17 0.15
N TYR A 31 -6.11 -3.34 0.40
CA TYR A 31 -6.14 -3.96 1.71
C TYR A 31 -4.86 -4.75 1.95
N THR A 32 -4.52 -4.90 3.23
CA THR A 32 -3.41 -5.72 3.70
C THR A 32 -3.96 -6.86 4.54
N ASP A 33 -3.61 -8.09 4.17
CA ASP A 33 -3.89 -9.31 4.94
C ASP A 33 -2.54 -9.95 5.37
N SER A 34 -2.62 -11.09 6.05
CA SER A 34 -1.51 -11.80 6.68
C SER A 34 -0.37 -12.13 5.72
N GLU A 35 -0.68 -12.43 4.46
CA GLU A 35 0.28 -12.90 3.45
C GLU A 35 0.25 -12.11 2.14
N ASN A 36 -0.65 -11.13 2.01
CA ASN A 36 -0.77 -10.36 0.77
C ASN A 36 -1.17 -8.91 1.03
N THR A 37 -0.80 -8.06 0.09
CA THR A 37 -1.32 -6.70 -0.03
C THR A 37 -1.93 -6.59 -1.42
N ASN A 38 -3.21 -6.26 -1.49
CA ASN A 38 -3.95 -6.15 -2.74
C ASN A 38 -4.27 -4.70 -3.04
N TYR A 39 -3.97 -4.27 -4.26
CA TYR A 39 -4.30 -2.95 -4.78
C TYR A 39 -5.19 -3.12 -5.99
N HIS A 40 -6.28 -2.36 -6.08
CA HIS A 40 -7.23 -2.46 -7.18
C HIS A 40 -7.89 -1.11 -7.47
N PHE A 41 -8.36 -0.98 -8.71
CA PHE A 41 -9.09 0.19 -9.17
C PHE A 41 -10.04 -0.18 -10.30
N GLU A 42 -11.01 0.69 -10.53
CA GLU A 42 -11.82 0.72 -11.75
C GLU A 42 -11.86 2.14 -12.32
N VAL A 43 -12.05 2.25 -13.62
CA VAL A 43 -12.10 3.51 -14.35
C VAL A 43 -12.80 3.29 -15.70
N ASP A 44 -13.32 4.36 -16.31
CA ASP A 44 -13.89 4.29 -17.65
C ASP A 44 -12.86 3.80 -18.68
N ALA A 45 -13.30 2.94 -19.61
CA ALA A 45 -12.43 2.25 -20.56
C ALA A 45 -11.48 3.17 -21.36
N PRO A 46 -11.85 4.39 -21.80
CA PRO A 46 -10.95 5.31 -22.49
C PRO A 46 -9.79 5.82 -21.62
N ALA A 47 -9.93 5.81 -20.30
CA ALA A 47 -8.93 6.28 -19.34
C ALA A 47 -8.08 5.13 -18.74
N PHE A 48 -8.33 3.89 -19.17
CA PHE A 48 -7.74 2.71 -18.52
C PHE A 48 -6.21 2.68 -18.61
N GLU A 49 -5.63 2.95 -19.77
CA GLU A 49 -4.18 2.99 -19.97
C GLU A 49 -3.51 4.05 -19.06
N GLY A 50 -4.10 5.25 -18.96
CA GLY A 50 -3.56 6.31 -18.12
C GLY A 50 -3.67 6.01 -16.62
N ALA A 51 -4.67 5.22 -16.21
CA ALA A 51 -4.76 4.70 -14.85
C ALA A 51 -3.72 3.61 -14.59
N ILE A 52 -3.49 2.70 -15.54
CA ILE A 52 -2.46 1.65 -15.46
C ILE A 52 -1.07 2.27 -15.31
N ASP A 53 -0.74 3.29 -16.10
CA ASP A 53 0.55 3.97 -16.03
C ASP A 53 0.82 4.51 -14.62
N ARG A 54 -0.15 5.25 -14.05
CA ARG A 54 -0.06 5.80 -12.69
C ARG A 54 0.03 4.71 -11.63
N PHE A 55 -0.80 3.67 -11.76
CA PHE A 55 -0.86 2.56 -10.82
C PHE A 55 0.45 1.77 -10.79
N ALA A 56 1.04 1.48 -11.95
CA ALA A 56 2.30 0.76 -12.03
C ALA A 56 3.45 1.47 -11.29
N GLN A 57 3.43 2.81 -11.24
CA GLN A 57 4.45 3.58 -10.52
C GLN A 57 4.48 3.31 -9.00
N PHE A 58 3.39 2.80 -8.42
CA PHE A 58 3.36 2.37 -7.02
C PHE A 58 4.40 1.29 -6.74
N PHE A 59 4.70 0.47 -7.76
CA PHE A 59 5.59 -0.70 -7.70
C PHE A 59 6.97 -0.43 -8.34
N ILE A 60 7.21 0.79 -8.82
CA ILE A 60 8.47 1.18 -9.49
C ILE A 60 9.22 2.22 -8.67
N ALA A 61 8.57 3.35 -8.35
CA ALA A 61 9.24 4.51 -7.74
C ALA A 61 8.29 5.37 -6.88
N PRO A 62 7.72 4.84 -5.79
CA PRO A 62 6.98 5.63 -4.81
C PRO A 62 7.89 6.63 -4.10
N LEU A 63 7.38 7.83 -3.81
CA LEU A 63 8.17 8.90 -3.18
C LEU A 63 8.37 8.68 -1.67
N PHE A 64 7.35 8.11 -1.01
CA PHE A 64 7.23 8.08 0.45
C PHE A 64 7.51 9.46 1.06
N ASP A 65 6.80 10.50 0.62
CA ASP A 65 7.09 11.87 1.04
C ASP A 65 7.09 11.99 2.59
N PRO A 66 8.15 12.53 3.23
CA PRO A 66 8.19 12.71 4.67
C PRO A 66 6.99 13.48 5.23
N SER A 67 6.50 14.49 4.50
CA SER A 67 5.35 15.32 4.91
C SER A 67 4.04 14.54 4.96
N CYS A 68 3.94 13.44 4.22
CA CYS A 68 2.76 12.57 4.18
C CYS A 68 2.76 11.52 5.29
N THR A 69 3.95 11.09 5.73
CA THR A 69 4.11 9.96 6.67
C THR A 69 3.37 10.22 7.99
N ASP A 70 3.50 11.42 8.56
CA ASP A 70 2.84 11.76 9.83
C ASP A 70 1.32 11.83 9.73
N ARG A 71 0.79 12.24 8.57
CA ARG A 71 -0.65 12.30 8.34
C ARG A 71 -1.21 10.90 8.15
N GLU A 72 -0.52 10.03 7.42
CA GLU A 72 -0.96 8.64 7.24
C GLU A 72 -0.86 7.82 8.52
N LEU A 73 0.12 8.10 9.39
CA LEU A 73 0.16 7.49 10.72
C LEU A 73 -1.12 7.77 11.52
N LYS A 74 -1.66 8.99 11.42
CA LYS A 74 -2.94 9.34 12.05
C LYS A 74 -4.11 8.62 11.38
N ALA A 75 -4.08 8.43 10.07
CA ALA A 75 -5.12 7.70 9.35
C ALA A 75 -5.19 6.23 9.80
N VAL A 76 -4.04 5.54 9.88
CA VAL A 76 -3.97 4.15 10.38
C VAL A 76 -4.40 4.05 11.84
N ASP A 77 -4.01 5.00 12.69
CA ASP A 77 -4.43 5.05 14.08
C ASP A 77 -5.96 5.23 14.22
N SER A 78 -6.56 6.09 13.39
CA SER A 78 -8.01 6.24 13.30
C SER A 78 -8.72 4.98 12.83
N GLU A 79 -8.14 4.24 11.87
CA GLU A 79 -8.66 2.95 11.44
C GLU A 79 -8.64 1.92 12.57
N HIS A 80 -7.52 1.80 13.29
CA HIS A 80 -7.44 0.92 14.45
C HIS A 80 -8.48 1.27 15.50
N LYS A 81 -8.65 2.56 15.83
CA LYS A 81 -9.66 3.05 16.78
C LYS A 81 -11.09 2.70 16.36
N LYS A 82 -11.40 2.81 15.08
CA LYS A 82 -12.70 2.37 14.51
C LYS A 82 -12.91 0.87 14.76
N ASN A 83 -11.87 0.06 14.59
CA ASN A 83 -11.94 -1.41 14.71
C ASN A 83 -12.07 -1.90 16.17
N LEU A 84 -11.71 -1.09 17.18
CA LEU A 84 -11.78 -1.47 18.60
C LEU A 84 -13.17 -1.92 19.08
N GLN A 85 -14.23 -1.39 18.47
CA GLN A 85 -15.63 -1.69 18.81
C GLN A 85 -16.27 -2.75 17.90
N ALA A 86 -15.52 -3.31 16.95
CA ALA A 86 -16.02 -4.32 16.03
C ALA A 86 -15.64 -5.72 16.53
N ASP A 87 -16.64 -6.54 16.87
CA ASP A 87 -16.42 -7.86 17.47
C ASP A 87 -15.55 -8.79 16.62
N ALA A 88 -15.70 -8.74 15.29
CA ALA A 88 -14.86 -9.53 14.39
C ALA A 88 -13.36 -9.23 14.56
N TRP A 89 -12.98 -7.96 14.65
CA TRP A 89 -11.60 -7.53 14.86
C TRP A 89 -11.10 -7.87 16.26
N ARG A 90 -11.97 -7.76 17.27
CA ARG A 90 -11.64 -8.14 18.65
C ARG A 90 -11.34 -9.63 18.77
N LEU A 91 -12.20 -10.47 18.19
CA LEU A 91 -12.00 -11.92 18.17
C LEU A 91 -10.72 -12.29 17.42
N GLN A 92 -10.47 -11.70 16.25
CA GLN A 92 -9.25 -11.94 15.49
C GLN A 92 -7.98 -11.63 16.30
N GLN A 93 -7.94 -10.50 17.02
CA GLN A 93 -6.76 -10.16 17.81
C GLN A 93 -6.61 -11.05 19.07
N VAL A 94 -7.72 -11.51 19.67
CA VAL A 94 -7.66 -12.50 20.76
C VAL A 94 -7.11 -13.83 20.26
N ASP A 95 -7.55 -14.30 19.09
CA ASP A 95 -7.04 -15.53 18.50
C ASP A 95 -5.55 -15.43 18.17
N ALA A 96 -5.09 -14.28 17.65
CA ALA A 96 -3.68 -13.98 17.42
C ALA A 96 -2.87 -14.01 18.74
N GLU A 97 -3.37 -13.38 19.80
CA GLU A 97 -2.69 -13.32 21.10
C GLU A 97 -2.54 -14.70 21.76
N LEU A 98 -3.49 -15.61 21.49
CA LEU A 98 -3.45 -17.00 21.99
C LEU A 98 -2.49 -17.91 21.23
N ALA A 99 -1.98 -17.47 20.07
CA ALA A 99 -0.96 -18.22 19.34
C ALA A 99 0.41 -18.14 20.04
N ALA A 100 1.34 -19.00 19.61
CA ALA A 100 2.69 -18.99 20.15
C ALA A 100 3.35 -17.61 19.94
N PRO A 101 3.95 -16.99 20.99
CA PRO A 101 4.50 -15.62 20.89
C PRO A 101 5.55 -15.42 19.78
N GLU A 102 6.30 -16.48 19.46
CA GLU A 102 7.33 -16.46 18.41
C GLU A 102 6.73 -16.63 16.99
N HIS A 103 5.47 -17.03 16.87
CA HIS A 103 4.84 -17.27 15.58
C HIS A 103 4.35 -15.95 14.95
N PRO A 104 4.57 -15.69 13.64
CA PRO A 104 4.18 -14.44 13.00
C PRO A 104 2.69 -14.07 13.14
N TYR A 105 1.81 -15.06 13.26
CA TYR A 105 0.37 -14.86 13.50
C TYR A 105 0.06 -14.13 14.81
N HIS A 106 0.98 -14.14 15.80
CA HIS A 106 0.81 -13.42 17.07
C HIS A 106 0.88 -11.89 16.91
N LYS A 107 1.35 -11.39 15.77
CA LYS A 107 1.54 -9.95 15.55
C LYS A 107 0.21 -9.21 15.45
N PHE A 108 0.19 -7.99 15.97
CA PHE A 108 -0.86 -7.01 15.69
C PHE A 108 -0.68 -6.40 14.29
N GLY A 109 -1.56 -6.76 13.36
CA GLY A 109 -1.42 -6.45 11.93
C GLY A 109 -1.85 -5.04 11.50
N THR A 110 -2.87 -4.45 12.12
CA THR A 110 -3.39 -3.13 11.71
C THR A 110 -2.35 -2.03 11.95
N GLY A 111 -1.60 -2.11 13.04
CA GLY A 111 -0.75 -1.02 13.49
C GLY A 111 -1.53 0.11 14.16
N SER A 112 -0.80 1.03 14.75
CA SER A 112 -1.29 2.18 15.52
C SER A 112 -0.20 3.24 15.61
N SER A 113 -0.54 4.43 16.10
CA SER A 113 0.46 5.47 16.37
C SER A 113 1.59 4.99 17.30
N GLU A 114 1.31 4.06 18.22
CA GLU A 114 2.31 3.51 19.13
C GLU A 114 3.28 2.54 18.46
N THR A 115 2.78 1.69 17.55
CA THR A 115 3.58 0.64 16.89
C THR A 115 4.31 1.13 15.65
N LEU A 116 3.78 2.19 15.02
CA LEU A 116 4.28 2.73 13.77
C LEU A 116 5.11 4.00 13.94
N LYS A 117 5.22 4.60 15.14
CA LYS A 117 6.15 5.71 15.37
C LYS A 117 7.61 5.33 15.13
N ASP A 118 8.45 6.36 15.06
CA ASP A 118 9.90 6.21 14.97
C ASP A 118 10.42 5.32 16.10
N ARG A 119 11.32 4.40 15.74
CA ARG A 119 11.97 3.54 16.74
C ARG A 119 13.14 4.29 17.32
N VAL A 120 13.23 4.28 18.65
CA VAL A 120 14.35 4.87 19.38
C VAL A 120 15.08 3.73 20.08
N SER A 121 16.40 3.70 19.97
CA SER A 121 17.24 2.74 20.71
C SER A 121 17.10 2.94 22.22
N GLU A 122 17.41 1.91 23.02
CA GLU A 122 17.29 1.96 24.48
C GLU A 122 18.14 3.09 25.11
N ASP A 123 19.27 3.43 24.50
CA ASP A 123 20.15 4.52 24.91
C ASP A 123 19.73 5.91 24.41
N GLY A 124 18.68 5.98 23.59
CA GLY A 124 18.17 7.23 23.01
C GLY A 124 19.03 7.84 21.89
N GLN A 125 20.14 7.20 21.50
CA GLN A 125 21.11 7.79 20.58
C GLN A 125 20.76 7.57 19.10
N THR A 126 20.00 6.52 18.80
CA THR A 126 19.62 6.17 17.44
C THR A 126 18.11 6.28 17.28
N VAL A 127 17.69 7.10 16.32
CA VAL A 127 16.31 7.17 15.86
C VAL A 127 16.25 6.55 14.48
N ILE A 128 15.38 5.56 14.31
CA ILE A 128 15.08 4.94 13.02
C ILE A 128 13.73 5.49 12.57
N PRO A 129 13.70 6.41 11.58
CA PRO A 129 12.47 6.98 11.08
C PRO A 129 11.54 5.90 10.53
N THR A 130 10.25 6.10 10.75
CA THR A 130 9.18 5.26 10.22
C THR A 130 9.28 5.13 8.70
N ARG A 131 9.54 6.26 8.03
CA ARG A 131 9.74 6.32 6.58
C ARG A 131 10.82 5.37 6.10
N ASP A 132 11.97 5.34 6.78
CA ASP A 132 13.10 4.50 6.37
C ASP A 132 12.76 3.01 6.54
N ARG A 133 12.00 2.66 7.58
CA ARG A 133 11.46 1.30 7.76
C ARG A 133 10.50 0.91 6.64
N VAL A 134 9.63 1.82 6.20
CA VAL A 134 8.73 1.58 5.06
C VAL A 134 9.52 1.39 3.77
N MET A 135 10.52 2.24 3.51
CA MET A 135 11.37 2.11 2.32
C MET A 135 12.14 0.80 2.31
N ALA A 136 12.67 0.38 3.46
CA ALA A 136 13.34 -0.91 3.60
C ALA A 136 12.39 -2.08 3.32
N PHE A 137 11.18 -2.05 3.91
CA PHE A 137 10.16 -3.07 3.67
C PHE A 137 9.75 -3.14 2.19
N TYR A 138 9.53 -1.99 1.55
CA TYR A 138 9.21 -1.92 0.14
C TYR A 138 10.32 -2.54 -0.71
N LYS A 139 11.57 -2.15 -0.47
CA LYS A 139 12.72 -2.69 -1.22
C LYS A 139 12.90 -4.21 -1.04
N GLU A 140 12.54 -4.74 0.13
CA GLU A 140 12.70 -6.16 0.43
C GLU A 140 11.56 -7.02 -0.14
N TYR A 141 10.31 -6.55 -0.09
CA TYR A 141 9.15 -7.38 -0.37
C TYR A 141 8.37 -7.01 -1.64
N TYR A 142 8.51 -5.78 -2.16
CA TYR A 142 7.85 -5.37 -3.41
C TYR A 142 8.73 -5.75 -4.61
N SER A 143 8.92 -7.05 -4.82
CA SER A 143 9.65 -7.61 -5.96
C SER A 143 8.73 -8.31 -6.96
N ALA A 144 9.02 -8.16 -8.25
CA ALA A 144 8.19 -8.67 -9.34
C ALA A 144 7.87 -10.18 -9.24
N ASN A 145 8.78 -11.00 -8.70
CA ASN A 145 8.57 -12.45 -8.58
C ASN A 145 7.44 -12.82 -7.60
N LEU A 146 7.12 -11.94 -6.65
CA LEU A 146 6.05 -12.10 -5.67
C LEU A 146 4.72 -11.49 -6.12
N MET A 147 4.71 -10.75 -7.24
CA MET A 147 3.54 -10.02 -7.70
C MET A 147 2.69 -10.83 -8.69
N ARG A 148 1.40 -10.52 -8.70
CA ARG A 148 0.42 -10.96 -9.69
C ARG A 148 -0.41 -9.75 -10.10
N VAL A 149 -0.69 -9.62 -11.39
CA VAL A 149 -1.45 -8.50 -11.95
C VAL A 149 -2.51 -9.04 -12.91
N ALA A 150 -3.69 -8.43 -12.90
CA ALA A 150 -4.78 -8.71 -13.82
C ALA A 150 -5.31 -7.39 -14.38
N LEU A 151 -5.41 -7.29 -15.71
CA LEU A 151 -6.09 -6.19 -16.38
C LEU A 151 -7.38 -6.73 -17.00
N VAL A 152 -8.48 -6.02 -16.80
CA VAL A 152 -9.80 -6.37 -17.35
C VAL A 152 -10.37 -5.14 -18.02
N GLY A 153 -10.63 -5.22 -19.32
CA GLY A 153 -11.17 -4.12 -20.10
C GLY A 153 -11.68 -4.59 -21.46
N PRO A 154 -12.38 -3.72 -22.21
CA PRO A 154 -12.93 -4.06 -23.52
C PRO A 154 -11.89 -4.13 -24.65
N GLN A 155 -10.61 -3.84 -24.35
CA GLN A 155 -9.51 -3.92 -25.31
C GLN A 155 -9.19 -5.36 -25.70
N SER A 156 -8.48 -5.54 -26.82
CA SER A 156 -8.01 -6.87 -27.23
C SER A 156 -6.95 -7.39 -26.24
N LEU A 157 -6.78 -8.71 -26.20
CA LEU A 157 -5.74 -9.34 -25.39
C LEU A 157 -4.34 -8.82 -25.75
N ASP A 158 -4.05 -8.63 -27.04
CA ASP A 158 -2.78 -8.08 -27.50
C ASP A 158 -2.51 -6.67 -26.94
N THR A 159 -3.55 -5.82 -26.85
CA THR A 159 -3.43 -4.49 -26.25
C THR A 159 -3.19 -4.58 -24.75
N LEU A 160 -3.95 -5.41 -24.03
CA LEU A 160 -3.79 -5.58 -22.58
C LEU A 160 -2.42 -6.17 -22.22
N GLU A 161 -1.92 -7.14 -23.00
CA GLU A 161 -0.58 -7.72 -22.85
C GLU A 161 0.52 -6.68 -23.12
N SER A 162 0.36 -5.87 -24.16
CA SER A 162 1.28 -4.77 -24.47
C SER A 162 1.36 -3.75 -23.32
N TRP A 163 0.23 -3.36 -22.75
CA TRP A 163 0.18 -2.47 -21.59
C TRP A 163 0.82 -3.10 -20.35
N LEU A 164 0.50 -4.37 -20.05
CA LEU A 164 1.14 -5.10 -18.95
C LEU A 164 2.67 -5.09 -19.09
N THR A 165 3.16 -5.46 -20.26
CA THR A 165 4.60 -5.51 -20.55
C THR A 165 5.23 -4.13 -20.43
N THR A 166 4.58 -3.11 -20.99
CA THR A 166 5.11 -1.73 -21.00
C THR A 166 5.20 -1.15 -19.59
N TYR A 167 4.14 -1.29 -18.78
CA TYR A 167 4.03 -0.58 -17.51
C TYR A 167 4.57 -1.36 -16.31
N PHE A 168 4.53 -2.70 -16.33
CA PHE A 168 4.93 -3.52 -15.17
C PHE A 168 6.28 -4.23 -15.32
N SER A 169 6.86 -4.33 -16.53
CA SER A 169 8.23 -4.86 -16.69
C SER A 169 9.35 -4.05 -15.99
N PRO A 170 9.20 -2.73 -15.72
CA PRO A 170 10.21 -1.99 -14.97
C PRO A 170 10.23 -2.26 -13.46
N ILE A 171 9.33 -3.08 -12.92
CA ILE A 171 9.34 -3.46 -11.50
C ILE A 171 10.62 -4.26 -11.20
N PRO A 172 11.39 -3.89 -10.17
CA PRO A 172 12.68 -4.51 -9.86
C PRO A 172 12.60 -5.94 -9.31
#